data_AF-I7LIF1-F1
#
_entry.id   AF-I7LIF1-F1
#
_cell.length_a   1.000
_cell.length_b   1.000
_cell.length_c   1.000
_cell.angle_alpha   90.00
_cell.angle_beta   90.00
_cell.angle_gamma   90.00
#
_symmetry.space_group_name_H-M   'P 1'
#
loop_
_entity.id
_entity.type
_entity.pdbx_description
1 polymer ?
#
loop_
_entity_poly.entity_id
_entity_poly.type
_entity_poly.pdbx_seq_one_letter_code
_entity_poly.pdbx_strand_id
1 'polypeptide(L)'
;MKKISLSKPVKLGDIEVKELEIDLNSLTGMDVIEAENEIRAIGKVPLVHEMDKAYLAAIAARAIKPKQTIDFLLKLPLKDFTVITAQVQDFLLDIEV
;
A
#
# COMPACT_ATOMS: atom_id res chain seq x y z
N MET A 1 8.19 -4.16 10.86
CA MET A 1 6.72 -4.23 10.81
C MET A 1 6.15 -3.05 11.59
N LYS A 2 5.25 -2.27 10.97
CA LYS A 2 4.62 -1.09 11.60
C LYS A 2 3.11 -1.26 11.60
N LYS A 3 2.45 -0.90 12.70
CA LYS A 3 0.98 -0.96 12.82
C LYS A 3 0.36 0.36 12.41
N ILE A 4 -0.74 0.29 11.67
CA ILE A 4 -1.51 1.44 11.20
C ILE A 4 -2.95 1.24 11.68
N SER A 5 -3.39 2.09 12.62
CA SER A 5 -4.79 2.14 13.03
C SER A 5 -5.61 2.89 11.98
N LEU A 6 -6.66 2.24 11.47
CA LEU A 6 -7.56 2.85 10.51
C LEU A 6 -8.52 3.80 11.23
N SER A 7 -8.77 4.97 10.62
CA SER A 7 -9.68 5.97 11.17
C SER A 7 -11.12 5.46 11.30
N LYS A 8 -11.51 4.50 10.46
CA LYS A 8 -12.78 3.78 10.53
C LYS A 8 -12.54 2.29 10.29
N PRO A 9 -13.30 1.41 10.96
CA PRO A 9 -13.27 -0.01 10.63
C PRO A 9 -13.67 -0.20 9.17
N VAL A 10 -12.89 -0.98 8.44
CA VAL A 10 -13.20 -1.36 7.06
C VAL A 10 -13.64 -2.81 7.06
N LYS A 11 -14.79 -3.10 6.45
CA LYS A 11 -15.29 -4.46 6.31
C LYS A 11 -14.54 -5.18 5.19
N LEU A 12 -13.94 -6.30 5.55
CA LEU A 12 -13.27 -7.24 4.68
C LEU A 12 -14.06 -8.55 4.73
N GLY A 13 -15.04 -8.68 3.83
CA GLY A 13 -16.05 -9.72 3.94
C GLY A 13 -16.83 -9.59 5.25
N ASP A 14 -16.73 -10.61 6.10
CA ASP A 14 -17.37 -10.66 7.42
C ASP A 14 -16.48 -10.10 8.55
N ILE A 15 -15.23 -9.72 8.25
CA ILE A 15 -14.25 -9.25 9.24
C ILE A 15 -14.19 -7.73 9.24
N GLU A 16 -14.42 -7.09 10.38
CA GLU A 16 -14.10 -5.68 10.57
C GLU A 16 -12.61 -5.52 10.92
N VAL A 17 -11.86 -4.87 10.03
CA VAL A 17 -10.45 -4.58 10.25
C VAL A 17 -10.31 -3.13 10.71
N LYS A 18 -9.72 -2.97 11.90
CA LYS A 18 -9.40 -1.67 12.52
C LYS A 18 -7.91 -1.35 12.49
N GLU A 19 -7.08 -2.36 12.29
CA GLU A 19 -5.63 -2.23 12.27
C GLU A 19 -5.06 -3.03 11.09
N LEU A 20 -4.10 -2.43 10.40
CA LEU A 20 -3.28 -3.10 9.40
C LEU A 20 -1.85 -3.13 9.90
N GLU A 21 -1.15 -4.22 9.66
CA GLU A 21 0.30 -4.29 9.83
C GLU A 21 0.95 -4.17 8.45
N ILE A 22 2.00 -3.33 8.32
CA ILE A 22 2.77 -3.21 7.09
C ILE A 22 4.19 -3.76 7.28
N ASP A 23 4.58 -4.66 6.38
CA ASP A 23 5.84 -5.41 6.42
C ASP A 23 6.64 -5.28 5.12
N LEU A 24 7.17 -4.08 4.87
CA LEU A 24 7.91 -3.75 3.63
C LEU A 24 9.24 -4.50 3.50
N ASN A 25 9.88 -4.85 4.62
CA ASN A 25 11.14 -5.61 4.63
C ASN A 25 10.99 -7.05 4.10
N SER A 26 9.75 -7.56 4.05
CA SER A 26 9.47 -8.89 3.50
C SER A 26 9.35 -8.90 1.98
N LEU A 27 9.24 -7.73 1.35
CA LEU A 27 9.09 -7.60 -0.09
C LEU A 27 10.42 -7.84 -0.82
N THR A 28 10.30 -8.33 -2.03
CA THR A 28 11.42 -8.64 -2.93
C THR A 28 11.34 -7.82 -4.20
N GLY A 29 12.39 -7.88 -5.03
CA GLY A 29 12.35 -7.26 -6.36
C GLY A 29 11.22 -7.81 -7.26
N MET A 30 10.75 -9.04 -7.04
CA MET A 30 9.61 -9.57 -7.79
C MET A 30 8.33 -8.80 -7.48
N ASP A 31 8.11 -8.47 -6.20
CA ASP A 31 6.95 -7.71 -5.75
C ASP A 31 6.89 -6.32 -6.39
N VAL A 32 8.05 -5.69 -6.59
CA VAL A 32 8.21 -4.41 -7.28
C VAL A 32 7.76 -4.52 -8.75
N ILE A 33 8.28 -5.50 -9.47
CA ILE A 33 7.97 -5.70 -10.90
C ILE A 33 6.49 -6.05 -11.09
N GLU A 34 5.93 -6.88 -10.21
CA GLU A 34 4.50 -7.19 -10.23
C GLU A 34 3.62 -5.97 -9.93
N ALA A 35 4.01 -5.13 -8.97
CA ALA A 35 3.30 -3.88 -8.66
C ALA A 35 3.30 -2.92 -9.85
N GLU A 36 4.43 -2.79 -10.56
CA GLU A 36 4.52 -2.00 -11.79
C GLU A 36 3.63 -2.56 -12.90
N ASN A 37 3.64 -3.87 -13.12
CA ASN A 37 2.77 -4.51 -14.10
C ASN A 37 1.28 -4.28 -13.81
N GLU A 38 0.88 -4.35 -12.53
CA GLU A 38 -0.49 -4.12 -12.09
C GLU A 38 -0.97 -2.69 -12.39
N ILE A 39 -0.16 -1.67 -12.10
CA ILE A 39 -0.54 -0.28 -12.39
C ILE A 39 -0.51 0.03 -13.90
N ARG A 40 0.40 -0.60 -14.66
CA ARG A 40 0.43 -0.48 -16.12
C ARG A 40 -0.82 -1.09 -16.76
N ALA A 41 -1.32 -2.21 -16.22
CA ALA A 41 -2.54 -2.85 -16.71
C ALA A 41 -3.78 -1.95 -16.58
N ILE A 42 -3.82 -1.03 -15.60
CA ILE A 42 -4.89 -0.03 -15.44
C ILE A 42 -4.60 1.29 -16.17
N GLY A 43 -3.62 1.30 -17.08
CA GLY A 43 -3.29 2.45 -17.92
C GLY A 43 -2.46 3.54 -17.24
N LYS A 44 -1.87 3.26 -16.07
CA LYS A 44 -0.98 4.20 -15.38
C LYS A 44 0.48 3.88 -15.66
N VAL A 45 1.24 4.90 -16.05
CA VAL A 45 2.68 4.83 -16.21
C VAL A 45 3.30 5.90 -15.32
N PRO A 46 3.80 5.54 -14.12
CA PRO A 46 4.37 6.51 -13.22
C PRO A 46 5.66 7.10 -13.81
N LEU A 47 5.84 8.41 -13.69
CA LEU A 47 7.10 9.07 -14.07
C LEU A 47 8.20 8.81 -13.04
N VAL A 48 7.81 8.82 -11.75
CA VAL A 48 8.67 8.51 -10.60
C VAL A 48 7.86 7.61 -9.68
N HIS A 49 8.27 6.35 -9.55
CA HIS A 49 7.53 5.32 -8.83
C HIS A 49 7.28 5.71 -7.36
N GLU A 50 8.31 6.22 -6.71
CA GLU A 50 8.32 6.63 -5.31
C GLU A 50 7.37 7.81 -5.02
N MET A 51 6.91 8.52 -6.06
CA MET A 51 5.97 9.64 -5.97
C MET A 51 4.55 9.30 -6.45
N ASP A 52 4.35 8.14 -7.08
CA ASP A 52 3.06 7.76 -7.64
C ASP A 52 2.19 7.02 -6.62
N LYS A 53 1.07 7.62 -6.22
CA LYS A 53 0.19 7.05 -5.20
C LYS A 53 -0.46 5.72 -5.59
N ALA A 54 -0.62 5.42 -6.89
CA ALA A 54 -1.14 4.13 -7.31
C ALA A 54 -0.06 3.05 -7.21
N TYR A 55 1.19 3.36 -7.59
CA TYR A 55 2.32 2.47 -7.39
C TYR A 55 2.56 2.18 -5.90
N LEU A 56 2.61 3.23 -5.07
CA LEU A 56 2.78 3.09 -3.62
C LEU A 56 1.66 2.25 -2.98
N ALA A 57 0.43 2.37 -3.49
CA ALA A 57 -0.68 1.51 -3.07
C ALA A 57 -0.49 0.05 -3.51
N ALA A 58 -0.01 -0.20 -4.73
CA ALA A 58 0.29 -1.56 -5.20
C ALA A 58 1.37 -2.25 -4.35
N ILE A 59 2.40 -1.52 -3.93
CA ILE A 59 3.43 -2.00 -2.99
C ILE A 59 2.81 -2.25 -1.61
N ALA A 60 2.04 -1.29 -1.08
CA ALA A 60 1.37 -1.45 0.21
C ALA A 60 0.47 -2.70 0.23
N ALA A 61 -0.30 -2.97 -0.83
CA ALA A 61 -1.20 -4.12 -0.91
C ALA A 61 -0.47 -5.46 -0.69
N ARG A 62 0.78 -5.55 -1.16
CA ARG A 62 1.64 -6.73 -0.99
C ARG A 62 2.26 -6.80 0.41
N ALA A 63 2.54 -5.66 1.04
CA ALA A 63 3.17 -5.59 2.35
C ALA A 63 2.19 -5.63 3.52
N ILE A 64 0.89 -5.35 3.32
CA ILE A 64 -0.07 -5.32 4.42
C ILE A 64 -0.55 -6.70 4.86
N LYS A 65 -0.83 -6.82 6.16
CA LYS A 65 -1.46 -7.98 6.78
C LYS A 65 -2.76 -7.54 7.47
N PRO A 66 -3.89 -8.22 7.20
CA PRO A 66 -4.05 -9.31 6.23
C PRO A 66 -3.81 -8.85 4.78
N LYS A 67 -3.34 -9.76 3.90
CA LYS A 67 -3.04 -9.44 2.49
C LYS A 67 -4.30 -8.95 1.79
N GLN A 68 -4.19 -7.85 1.02
CA GLN A 68 -5.30 -7.26 0.29
C GLN A 68 -4.90 -6.85 -1.13
N THR A 69 -5.88 -6.41 -1.92
CA THR A 69 -5.67 -5.89 -3.27
C THR A 69 -5.43 -4.38 -3.27
N ILE A 70 -4.90 -3.85 -4.39
CA ILE A 70 -4.82 -2.41 -4.59
C ILE A 70 -6.21 -1.75 -4.53
N ASP A 71 -7.25 -2.40 -5.08
CA ASP A 71 -8.63 -1.90 -5.07
C ASP A 71 -9.18 -1.70 -3.66
N PHE A 72 -8.79 -2.54 -2.72
CA PHE A 72 -9.13 -2.35 -1.31
C PHE A 72 -8.53 -1.04 -0.78
N LEU A 73 -7.22 -0.82 -1.02
CA LEU A 73 -6.52 0.36 -0.55
C LEU A 73 -7.08 1.65 -1.19
N LEU A 74 -7.43 1.61 -2.48
CA LEU A 74 -8.01 2.74 -3.20
C LEU A 74 -9.40 3.15 -2.67
N LYS A 75 -10.08 2.26 -1.94
CA LYS A 75 -11.40 2.52 -1.32
C LYS A 75 -11.29 2.99 0.14
N LEU A 76 -10.09 3.05 0.71
CA LEU A 76 -9.89 3.52 2.07
C LEU A 76 -10.24 5.01 2.20
N PRO A 77 -10.61 5.46 3.41
CA PRO A 77 -10.71 6.88 3.71
C PRO A 77 -9.43 7.62 3.32
N LEU A 78 -9.57 8.85 2.78
CA LEU A 78 -8.47 9.67 2.28
C LEU A 78 -7.27 9.72 3.25
N LYS A 79 -7.54 9.92 4.55
CA LYS A 79 -6.51 10.02 5.58
C LYS A 79 -5.74 8.71 5.73
N ASP A 80 -6.43 7.58 5.76
CA ASP A 80 -5.81 6.26 5.93
C ASP A 80 -4.99 5.89 4.69
N PHE A 81 -5.55 6.09 3.49
CA PHE A 81 -4.83 5.90 2.23
C PHE A 81 -3.55 6.75 2.15
N THR A 82 -3.64 8.03 2.55
CA THR A 82 -2.50 8.94 2.54
C THR A 82 -1.41 8.48 3.50
N VAL A 83 -1.77 8.07 4.73
CA VAL A 83 -0.82 7.58 5.74
C VAL A 83 -0.14 6.29 5.28
N ILE A 84 -0.89 5.34 4.71
CA ILE A 84 -0.32 4.08 4.22
C ILE A 84 0.66 4.34 3.08
N THR A 85 0.26 5.11 2.07
CA THR A 85 1.14 5.41 0.93
C THR A 85 2.33 6.27 1.31
N ALA A 86 2.21 7.17 2.30
CA ALA A 86 3.34 7.92 2.83
C ALA A 86 4.38 7.00 3.48
N GLN A 87 3.96 6.01 4.27
CA GLN A 87 4.91 5.08 4.89
C GLN A 87 5.70 4.25 3.87
N VAL A 88 5.04 3.84 2.77
CA VAL A 88 5.74 3.17 1.68
C VAL A 88 6.72 4.12 1.00
N GLN A 89 6.29 5.35 0.74
CA GLN A 89 7.12 6.38 0.12
C GLN A 89 8.37 6.68 0.96
N ASP A 90 8.21 6.90 2.26
CA ASP A 90 9.30 7.17 3.19
C ASP A 90 10.32 6.01 3.18
N PHE A 91 9.83 4.76 3.20
CA PHE A 91 10.68 3.58 3.12
C PHE A 91 11.45 3.48 1.79
N LEU A 92 10.81 3.75 0.65
CA LEU A 92 11.48 3.67 -0.65
C LEU A 92 12.51 4.78 -0.88
N LEU A 93 12.29 5.95 -0.27
CA LEU A 93 13.20 7.10 -0.38
C LEU A 93 14.33 7.06 0.65
N ASP A 94 14.37 6.01 1.50
CA ASP A 94 15.31 5.90 2.62
C ASP A 94 15.26 7.13 3.56
N ILE A 95 14.06 7.72 3.68
CA ILE A 95 13.80 8.78 4.64
C ILE A 95 13.40 8.07 5.93
N GLU A 96 14.37 7.52 6.64
CA GLU A 96 14.09 6.89 7.93
C GLU A 96 13.43 7.90 8.91
N VAL A 97 12.38 7.44 9.60
CA VAL A 97 11.73 8.07 10.76
C VAL A 97 11.91 7.18 11.98
#